data_AF-A0A1G5ZZJ2-F1
#
_entry.id   AF-A0A1G5ZZJ2-F1
#
_cell.length_a   1.000
_cell.length_b   1.000
_cell.length_c   1.000
_cell.angle_alpha   90.00
_cell.angle_beta   90.00
_cell.angle_gamma   90.00
#
_symmetry.space_group_name_H-M   'P 1'
#
loop_
_entity.id
_entity.type
_entity.pdbx_description
1 polymer ?
#
loop_
_entity_poly.entity_id
_entity_poly.type
_entity_poly.pdbx_seq_one_letter_code
_entity_poly.pdbx_strand_id
1 'polypeptide(L)'
;MIAAVPYKIHTVLTDNGIRFTTPGAGGSAVPLIKEAIANGEIFRAHAFEYACARNDIEHRTTKARHPWTNGQVERMNPTIK
;
A
#
# COMPACT_ATOMS: atom_id res chain seq x y z
N MET A 1 0.21 -10.31 -7.29
CA MET A 1 -0.21 -10.44 -8.70
C MET A 1 -1.04 -9.20 -9.07
N ILE A 2 -0.44 -8.19 -9.70
CA ILE A 2 -1.15 -6.98 -10.17
C ILE A 2 -1.93 -7.28 -11.46
N ALA A 3 -1.46 -8.25 -12.26
CA ALA A 3 -2.10 -8.72 -13.48
C ALA A 3 -3.48 -9.42 -13.28
N ALA A 4 -3.94 -9.57 -12.03
CA ALA A 4 -5.23 -10.18 -11.74
C ALA A 4 -6.42 -9.28 -12.11
N VAL A 5 -6.20 -7.97 -12.20
CA VAL A 5 -7.21 -6.99 -12.58
C VAL A 5 -6.90 -6.47 -14.00
N PRO A 6 -7.92 -6.25 -14.84
CA PRO A 6 -7.72 -5.76 -16.22
C PRO A 6 -7.43 -4.26 -16.29
N TYR A 7 -7.11 -3.62 -15.15
CA TYR A 7 -6.93 -2.18 -15.03
C TYR A 7 -5.59 -1.85 -14.40
N LYS A 8 -5.01 -0.71 -14.80
CA LYS A 8 -3.81 -0.18 -14.17
C LYS A 8 -4.16 0.36 -12.78
N ILE A 9 -3.55 -0.22 -11.76
CA ILE A 9 -3.67 0.27 -10.38
C ILE A 9 -2.73 1.47 -10.24
N HIS A 10 -3.28 2.65 -9.97
CA HIS A 10 -2.49 3.87 -9.75
C HIS A 10 -2.29 4.16 -8.25
N THR A 11 -3.28 3.82 -7.44
CA THR A 11 -3.27 4.11 -6.01
C THR A 11 -3.91 2.95 -5.24
N VAL A 12 -3.34 2.60 -4.10
CA VAL A 12 -3.94 1.67 -3.13
C VAL A 12 -4.06 2.37 -1.78
N LEU A 13 -5.24 2.27 -1.18
CA LEU A 13 -5.53 2.76 0.15
C LEU A 13 -5.66 1.58 1.11
N THR A 14 -4.81 1.53 2.15
CA THR A 14 -4.88 0.50 3.20
C THR A 14 -5.01 1.12 4.58
N ASP A 15 -5.33 0.32 5.59
CA ASP A 15 -5.09 0.72 6.96
C ASP A 15 -3.58 0.74 7.29
N ASN A 16 -3.22 1.37 8.42
CA ASN A 16 -1.86 1.46 8.95
C ASN A 16 -1.39 0.16 9.65
N GLY A 17 -2.08 -0.96 9.43
CA GLY A 17 -1.76 -2.22 10.07
C GLY A 17 -0.47 -2.85 9.54
N ILE A 18 0.13 -3.68 10.39
CA ILE A 18 1.41 -4.38 10.17
C ILE A 18 1.46 -5.26 8.91
N ARG A 19 0.30 -5.53 8.29
CA ARG A 19 0.18 -6.33 7.07
C ARG A 19 0.49 -5.54 5.80
N PHE A 20 0.47 -4.22 5.87
CA PHE A 20 0.65 -3.34 4.71
C PHE A 20 1.79 -2.35 4.92
N THR A 21 2.04 -1.95 6.17
CA THR A 21 3.07 -0.97 6.51
C THR A 21 4.13 -1.57 7.42
N THR A 22 5.33 -1.01 7.32
CA THR A 22 6.39 -1.23 8.32
C THR A 22 5.94 -0.68 9.69
N PRO A 23 5.94 -1.48 10.77
CA PRO A 23 5.51 -1.02 12.09
C PRO A 23 6.28 0.23 12.54
N GLY A 24 5.56 1.27 12.98
CA GLY A 24 6.15 2.51 13.49
C GLY A 24 6.50 3.56 12.44
N ALA A 25 6.35 3.28 11.13
CA ALA A 25 6.67 4.22 10.06
C ALA A 25 5.71 5.43 9.97
N GLY A 26 4.57 5.41 10.66
CA GLY A 26 3.61 6.52 10.69
C GLY A 26 2.86 6.78 9.38
N GLY A 27 3.07 5.96 8.35
CA GLY A 27 2.46 6.08 7.03
C GLY A 27 3.12 5.17 6.00
N SER A 28 2.90 5.48 4.72
CA SER A 28 3.50 4.77 3.59
C SER A 28 4.97 5.13 3.41
N ALA A 29 5.84 4.12 3.37
CA ALA A 29 7.26 4.24 3.08
C ALA A 29 7.58 4.16 1.57
N VAL A 30 6.56 4.05 0.70
CA VAL A 30 6.75 3.90 -0.75
C VAL A 30 7.61 5.00 -1.39
N PRO A 31 7.47 6.30 -1.06
CA PRO A 31 8.34 7.34 -1.61
C PRO A 31 9.81 7.12 -1.25
N LEU A 32 10.10 6.83 0.02
CA LEU A 32 11.45 6.58 0.51
C LEU A 32 12.06 5.33 -0.14
N ILE A 33 11.26 4.28 -0.33
CA ILE A 33 11.70 3.05 -1.00
C ILE A 33 12.03 3.33 -2.48
N LYS A 34 11.22 4.16 -3.17
CA LYS A 34 11.52 4.55 -4.55
C LYS A 34 12.85 5.30 -4.66
N GLU A 35 13.09 6.25 -3.76
CA GLU A 35 14.35 7.00 -3.70
C GLU A 35 15.54 6.07 -3.42
N ALA A 36 15.43 5.18 -2.44
CA ALA A 36 16.48 4.21 -2.12
C ALA A 36 16.78 3.25 -3.29
N ILE A 37 15.76 2.83 -4.05
CA ILE A 37 15.94 2.03 -5.28
C ILE A 37 16.69 2.84 -6.34
N ALA A 38 16.31 4.10 -6.56
CA ALA A 38 16.95 4.97 -7.55
C ALA A 38 18.42 5.25 -7.21
N ASN A 39 18.74 5.34 -5.92
CA ASN A 39 20.10 5.57 -5.41
C ASN A 39 20.94 4.28 -5.31
N GLY A 40 20.34 3.10 -5.51
CA GLY A 40 21.03 1.81 -5.37
C GLY A 40 21.39 1.46 -3.92
N GLU A 41 20.65 2.00 -2.94
CA GLU A 41 20.90 1.80 -1.52
C GLU A 41 20.44 0.41 -1.05
N ILE A 42 21.08 -0.10 0.00
CA ILE A 42 20.63 -1.31 0.70
C ILE A 42 19.67 -0.89 1.81
N PHE A 43 18.41 -1.31 1.70
CA PHE A 43 17.36 -0.99 2.66
C PHE A 43 16.53 -2.22 3.05
N ARG A 44 15.80 -2.12 4.16
CA ARG A 44 14.78 -3.10 4.55
C ARG A 44 13.41 -2.46 4.36
N ALA A 45 12.53 -3.11 3.63
CA ALA A 45 11.18 -2.63 3.35
C ALA A 45 10.16 -3.74 3.56
N HIS A 46 8.94 -3.37 3.96
CA HIS A 46 7.82 -4.29 3.94
C HIS A 46 7.52 -4.72 2.49
N ALA A 47 7.26 -6.01 2.28
CA ALA A 47 7.13 -6.58 0.93
C ALA A 47 6.02 -5.92 0.09
N PHE A 48 4.93 -5.50 0.75
CA PHE A 48 3.83 -4.78 0.09
C PHE A 48 4.29 -3.40 -0.41
N GLU A 49 4.92 -2.60 0.44
CA GLU A 49 5.39 -1.25 0.10
C GLU A 49 6.46 -1.32 -0.99
N TYR A 50 7.35 -2.32 -0.93
CA TYR A 50 8.33 -2.58 -1.99
C TYR A 50 7.68 -2.91 -3.34
N ALA A 51 6.63 -3.74 -3.34
CA ALA A 51 5.89 -4.04 -4.56
C ALA A 51 5.19 -2.81 -5.13
N CYS A 52 4.59 -1.96 -4.28
CA CYS A 52 4.00 -0.69 -4.71
C CYS A 52 5.04 0.25 -5.33
N ALA A 53 6.20 0.42 -4.68
CA ALA A 53 7.30 1.25 -5.17
C ALA A 53 7.80 0.80 -6.55
N ARG A 54 8.01 -0.51 -6.74
CA ARG A 54 8.51 -1.09 -8.00
C ARG A 54 7.51 -0.98 -9.16
N ASN A 55 6.21 -0.96 -8.87
CA ASN A 55 5.15 -0.91 -9.88
C ASN A 55 4.58 0.51 -10.08
N ASP A 56 5.22 1.53 -9.51
CA ASP A 56 4.76 2.92 -9.58
C ASP A 56 3.33 3.11 -9.04
N ILE A 57 2.97 2.35 -8.00
CA ILE A 57 1.68 2.42 -7.34
C ILE A 57 1.82 3.33 -6.11
N GLU A 58 1.00 4.37 -6.05
CA GLU A 58 0.90 5.21 -4.87
C GLU A 58 0.24 4.42 -3.74
N HIS A 59 0.91 4.32 -2.58
CA HIS A 59 0.32 3.71 -1.40
C HIS A 59 -0.06 4.82 -0.41
N ARG A 60 -1.35 4.90 -0.10
CA ARG A 60 -1.91 5.79 0.92
C ARG A 60 -2.38 4.96 2.11
N THR A 61 -2.30 5.54 3.30
CA THR A 61 -2.83 4.91 4.49
C THR A 61 -3.96 5.72 5.10
N THR A 62 -4.94 5.04 5.70
CA THR A 62 -6.02 5.70 6.41
C THR A 62 -5.52 6.28 7.72
N LYS A 63 -6.07 7.43 8.15
CA LYS A 63 -5.78 7.96 9.48
C LYS A 63 -6.32 7.01 10.54
N ALA A 64 -5.52 6.76 11.58
CA ALA A 64 -5.99 6.04 12.75
C ALA A 64 -7.25 6.71 13.30
N ARG A 65 -8.25 5.92 13.71
CA ARG A 65 -9.56 6.40 14.22
C ARG A 65 -10.45 7.09 13.17
N HIS A 66 -10.21 6.88 11.88
CA HIS A 66 -11.09 7.34 10.80
C HIS A 66 -11.56 6.18 9.91
N PRO A 67 -12.46 5.31 10.42
CA PRO A 67 -12.83 4.04 9.79
C PRO A 67 -13.64 4.17 8.49
N TRP A 68 -14.08 5.39 8.14
CA TRP A 68 -14.97 5.64 7.00
C TRP A 68 -14.38 5.20 5.64
N THR A 69 -13.06 5.07 5.53
CA THR A 69 -12.39 4.66 4.28
C THR A 69 -12.38 3.15 4.03
N ASN A 70 -12.61 2.30 5.04
CA ASN A 70 -12.71 0.84 4.82
C ASN A 70 -14.15 0.37 4.57
N GLY A 71 -15.15 1.25 4.77
CA GLY A 71 -16.56 0.88 4.65
C GLY A 71 -17.00 0.48 3.24
N GLN A 72 -16.30 0.93 2.18
CA GLN A 72 -16.57 0.46 0.82
C GLN A 72 -16.11 -0.97 0.59
N VAL A 73 -14.92 -1.33 1.08
CA VAL A 73 -14.41 -2.71 1.03
C VAL A 73 -15.35 -3.65 1.77
N GLU A 74 -15.76 -3.29 2.99
CA GLU A 74 -16.66 -4.13 3.79
C GLU A 74 -18.03 -4.34 3.13
N ARG A 75 -18.52 -3.35 2.35
CA ARG A 75 -19.77 -3.50 1.58
C ARG A 75 -19.62 -4.30 0.29
N MET A 76 -18.45 -4.29 -0.34
CA MET A 76 -18.22 -4.98 -1.62
C MET A 76 -17.77 -6.43 -1.43
N ASN A 77 -17.06 -6.74 -0.35
CA ASN A 77 -16.52 -8.08 -0.08
C ASN A 77 -17.59 -9.20 -0.06
N PRO A 78 -18.83 -8.98 0.44
CA PRO A 78 -19.90 -9.98 0.36
C PRO A 78 -20.40 -10.25 -1.07
N THR A 79 -20.31 -9.28 -1.98
CA THR A 79 -20.83 -9.38 -3.35
C THR A 79 -19.86 -10.10 -4.29
N ILE A 80 -18.59 -10.18 -3.93
CA ILE A 80 -17.51 -10.75 -4.75
C ILE A 80 -17.14 -12.17 -4.29
N LYS A 81 -17.67 -12.63 -3.14
CA LYS A 81 -17.44 -13.99 -2.63
C LYS A 81 -18.12 -15.07 -3.44
#